data_AF-A0A1G5QYG0-F1
#
_entry.id   AF-A0A1G5QYG0-F1
#
_cell.length_a   1.000
_cell.length_b   1.000
_cell.length_c   1.000
_cell.angle_alpha   90.00
_cell.angle_beta   90.00
_cell.angle_gamma   90.00
#
_symmetry.space_group_name_H-M   'P 1'
#
loop_
_entity.id
_entity.type
_entity.pdbx_description
1 polymer ?
#
loop_
_entity_poly.entity_id
_entity_poly.type
_entity_poly.pdbx_seq_one_letter_code
_entity_poly.pdbx_strand_id
1 'polypeptide(L)' 'MRKSRISQYKQKRFQELFAAGATVRTVAELIGVNKTTFAYYFHRLIVLSADYIDENSMFEGQDRRKLFQRKTTIIWSL' A
#
# COMPACT_ATOMS: atom_id res chain seq x y z
N MET A 1 -0.45 -11.26 13.58
CA MET A 1 -1.08 -11.41 12.25
C MET A 1 -0.29 -12.36 11.36
N ARG A 2 -0.96 -13.21 10.58
CA ARG A 2 -0.30 -14.10 9.58
C ARG A 2 0.32 -13.28 8.44
N LYS A 3 1.46 -13.74 7.91
CA LYS A 3 2.14 -13.11 6.76
C LYS A 3 1.22 -13.14 5.52
N SER A 4 1.37 -12.16 4.62
CA SER A 4 0.63 -12.17 3.35
C SER A 4 1.03 -13.39 2.53
N ARG A 5 0.07 -14.02 1.85
CA ARG A 5 0.30 -15.21 1.01
C ARG A 5 0.78 -14.86 -0.41
N ILE A 6 1.09 -13.59 -0.69
CA ILE A 6 1.62 -13.14 -1.98
C ILE A 6 3.12 -13.43 -2.07
N SER A 7 3.54 -14.05 -3.18
CA SER A 7 4.95 -14.33 -3.46
C SER A 7 5.78 -13.04 -3.60
N GLN A 8 7.05 -13.07 -3.23
CA GLN A 8 7.93 -11.89 -3.26
C GLN A 8 8.02 -11.26 -4.66
N TYR A 9 8.06 -12.06 -5.72
CA TYR A 9 8.05 -11.58 -7.10
C TYR A 9 6.84 -10.66 -7.39
N LYS A 10 5.65 -11.07 -6.94
CA LYS A 10 4.43 -10.29 -7.10
C LYS A 10 4.43 -9.01 -6.25
N GLN A 11 5.05 -9.03 -5.07
CA GLN A 11 5.21 -7.83 -4.24
C GLN A 11 6.14 -6.80 -4.91
N LYS A 12 7.28 -7.26 -5.45
CA LYS A 12 8.24 -6.39 -6.15
C LYS A 12 7.60 -5.73 -7.38
N ARG A 13 6.91 -6.52 -8.20
CA ARG A 13 6.21 -5.99 -9.38
C ARG A 13 5.11 -4.99 -9.00
N PHE A 14 4.46 -5.18 -7.86
CA PHE A 14 3.52 -4.19 -7.33
C PHE A 14 4.21 -2.89 -6.98
N GLN A 15 5.34 -2.92 -6.28
CA GLN A 15 6.08 -1.72 -5.91
C GLN A 15 6.55 -0.94 -7.15
N GLU A 16 7.02 -1.64 -8.18
CA GLU A 16 7.42 -1.04 -9.46
C GLU A 16 6.24 -0.33 -10.15
N LEU A 17 5.10 -1.02 -10.30
CA LEU A 17 3.91 -0.44 -10.93
C LEU A 17 3.30 0.70 -10.10
N PHE A 18 3.34 0.59 -8.78
CA PHE A 18 2.86 1.64 -7.88
C PHE A 18 3.76 2.89 -7.94
N ALA A 19 5.08 2.72 -8.00
CA ALA A 19 6.02 3.82 -8.23
C ALA A 19 5.80 4.49 -9.60
N ALA A 20 5.37 3.72 -10.61
CA ALA A 20 4.95 4.24 -11.92
C ALA A 20 3.55 4.91 -11.91
N GLY A 21 2.87 4.99 -10.76
CA GLY A 21 1.57 5.65 -10.61
C GLY A 21 0.36 4.81 -11.00
N ALA A 22 0.52 3.49 -11.20
CA ALA A 22 -0.61 2.61 -11.49
C ALA A 22 -1.56 2.46 -10.30
N THR A 23 -2.86 2.38 -10.56
CA THR A 23 -3.88 2.18 -9.52
C THR A 23 -3.88 0.75 -8.99
N VAL A 24 -4.35 0.56 -7.76
CA VAL A 24 -4.42 -0.75 -7.09
C VAL A 24 -5.18 -1.77 -7.96
N ARG A 25 -6.26 -1.34 -8.61
CA ARG A 25 -7.08 -2.16 -9.52
C ARG A 25 -6.27 -2.65 -10.73
N THR A 26 -5.58 -1.75 -11.42
CA THR A 26 -4.75 -2.08 -12.57
C THR A 26 -3.59 -3.00 -12.19
N VAL A 27 -2.97 -2.75 -11.03
CA VAL A 27 -1.86 -3.60 -10.57
C VAL A 27 -2.32 -5.01 -10.22
N ALA A 28 -3.47 -5.17 -9.56
CA ALA A 28 -4.03 -6.49 -9.26
C ALA A 28 -4.24 -7.33 -10.54
N GLU A 29 -4.76 -6.69 -11.60
CA GLU A 29 -4.98 -7.31 -12.91
C GLU A 29 -3.65 -7.68 -13.59
N LEU A 30 -2.67 -6.77 -13.61
CA LEU A 30 -1.36 -7.00 -14.24
C LEU A 30 -0.52 -8.08 -13.55
N ILE A 31 -0.66 -8.24 -12.23
CA ILE A 31 0.10 -9.23 -11.44
C ILE A 31 -0.66 -10.57 -11.34
N GLY A 32 -1.92 -10.61 -11.79
CA GLY A 32 -2.76 -11.80 -11.70
C GLY A 32 -3.00 -12.20 -10.25
N VAL A 33 -3.47 -11.25 -9.43
CA VAL A 33 -3.86 -11.48 -8.03
C VAL A 33 -5.33 -11.13 -7.88
N ASN A 34 -6.06 -11.93 -7.10
CA ASN A 34 -7.44 -11.61 -6.77
C ASN A 34 -7.53 -10.22 -6.11
N LYS A 35 -8.47 -9.39 -6.58
CA LYS A 35 -8.68 -8.01 -6.12
C LYS A 35 -8.86 -7.92 -4.59
N THR A 36 -9.55 -8.87 -3.96
CA THR A 36 -9.76 -8.87 -2.49
C THR A 36 -8.46 -9.16 -1.73
N THR A 37 -7.70 -10.16 -2.19
CA THR A 37 -6.38 -10.49 -1.63
C THR A 37 -5.41 -9.32 -1.78
N PHE A 38 -5.47 -8.64 -2.92
CA PHE A 38 -4.60 -7.50 -3.21
C PHE A 38 -4.96 -6.27 -2.39
N ALA A 39 -6.25 -5.96 -2.24
CA ALA A 39 -6.75 -4.90 -1.36
C ALA A 39 -6.32 -5.15 0.09
N TYR A 40 -6.44 -6.39 0.57
CA TYR A 40 -5.98 -6.77 1.91
C TYR A 40 -4.46 -6.58 2.08
N TYR A 41 -3.67 -7.00 1.09
CA TYR A 41 -2.22 -6.81 1.10
C TYR A 41 -1.85 -5.32 1.13
N PHE A 42 -2.47 -4.52 0.27
CA PHE A 42 -2.22 -3.09 0.16
C PHE A 42 -2.59 -2.36 1.45
N HIS A 43 -3.76 -2.63 2.02
CA HIS A 43 -4.17 -2.08 3.32
C HIS A 43 -3.14 -2.39 4.42
N ARG A 44 -2.63 -3.63 4.46
CA ARG A 44 -1.61 -4.00 5.46
C ARG A 44 -0.30 -3.27 5.24
N LEU A 45 0.14 -3.11 4.00
CA LEU A 45 1.36 -2.37 3.66
C LEU A 45 1.26 -0.90 4.10
N ILE A 46 0.09 -0.30 3.88
CA ILE A 46 -0.23 1.05 4.32
C ILE A 46 -0.09 1.18 5.84
N VAL A 47 -0.72 0.30 6.61
CA VAL A 47 -0.69 0.34 8.09
C VAL A 47 0.74 0.20 8.59
N LEU A 48 1.49 -0.78 8.07
CA LEU A 48 2.90 -0.97 8.45
C LEU A 48 3.78 0.22 8.10
N SER A 49 3.51 0.88 6.96
CA SER A 49 4.24 2.08 6.57
C SER A 49 3.90 3.25 7.47
N ALA A 50 2.64 3.40 7.88
CA ALA A 50 2.21 4.44 8.81
C ALA A 50 2.81 4.21 10.20
N ASP A 51 2.81 2.98 10.70
CA ASP A 51 3.41 2.61 11.98
C ASP A 51 4.93 2.85 11.96
N TYR A 52 5.62 2.40 10.90
CA TYR A 52 7.05 2.65 10.70
C TYR A 52 7.36 4.14 10.64
N ILE A 53 6.56 4.91 9.90
CA ILE A 53 6.70 6.36 9.86
C ILE A 53 6.47 6.94 11.25
N ASP A 54 5.43 6.57 12.00
CA ASP A 54 5.14 7.12 13.33
C ASP A 54 6.28 6.84 14.33
N GLU A 55 6.81 5.61 14.35
CA GLU A 55 7.96 5.21 15.16
C GLU A 55 9.23 6.00 14.78
N ASN A 56 9.50 6.18 13.48
CA ASN A 56 10.64 6.96 13.00
C ASN A 56 10.39 8.48 12.95
N SER A 57 9.15 8.94 13.15
CA SER A 57 8.73 10.35 13.12
C SER A 57 8.66 10.97 14.51
N MET A 58 9.16 10.28 15.56
CA MET A 58 9.30 10.84 16.91
C MET A 58 10.05 12.20 16.98
N PHE A 59 10.64 12.66 15.87
CA PHE A 59 11.31 13.96 15.74
C PHE A 59 10.60 15.01 14.86
N GLU A 60 9.48 14.74 14.19
CA GLU A 60 8.83 15.74 13.31
C GLU A 60 7.29 15.67 13.31
N GLY A 61 6.67 16.80 13.65
CA GLY A 61 5.28 16.93 14.09
C GLY A 61 4.17 16.47 13.14
N GLN A 62 3.11 15.99 13.78
CA GLN A 62 1.69 15.90 13.42
C GLN A 62 1.23 16.53 12.08
N ASP A 63 1.58 16.00 10.91
CA ASP A 63 0.79 16.33 9.71
C ASP A 63 0.81 15.30 8.57
N ARG A 64 1.75 14.35 8.57
CA ARG A 64 1.88 13.39 7.46
C ARG A 64 0.77 12.34 7.41
N ARG A 65 0.11 12.03 8.54
CA ARG A 65 -1.04 11.07 8.58
C ARG A 65 -2.22 11.56 7.74
N LYS A 66 -2.51 12.87 7.73
CA LYS A 66 -3.61 13.45 6.95
C LYS A 66 -3.31 13.48 5.45
N LEU A 67 -2.05 13.74 5.08
CA LEU A 67 -1.61 13.75 3.68
C LEU A 67 -1.66 12.35 3.05
N PHE A 68 -1.26 11.35 3.84
CA PHE A 68 -1.32 9.95 3.42
C PHE A 68 -2.77 9.49 3.25
N GLN A 69 -3.64 9.72 4.25
CA GLN A 69 -5.08 9.43 4.19
C GLN A 69 -5.74 10.07 2.96
N ARG A 70 -5.46 11.36 2.68
CA ARG A 70 -6.00 12.08 1.51
C ARG A 70 -5.54 11.49 0.16
N LYS A 71 -4.27 11.08 0.05
CA LYS A 71 -3.78 10.39 -1.16
C LYS A 71 -4.37 8.99 -1.29
N THR A 72 -4.55 8.27 -0.18
CA THR A 72 -5.12 6.92 -0.22
C THR A 72 -6.63 6.90 -0.46
N THR A 73 -7.40 7.89 -0.01
CA THR A 73 -8.83 7.97 -0.35
C THR A 73 -9.04 8.04 -1.86
N ILE A 74 -8.20 8.78 -2.59
CA ILE A 74 -8.25 8.83 -4.06
C ILE A 74 -7.84 7.48 -4.69
N ILE A 75 -6.87 6.78 -4.11
CA ILE A 75 -6.36 5.48 -4.58
C ILE A 75 -7.33 4.31 -4.27
N TRP A 76 -8.19 4.45 -3.25
CA TRP A 76 -9.21 3.47 -2.86
C TRP A 76 -10.60 3.72 -3.49
N SER A 77 -10.85 4.90 -4.07
CA SER A 77 -12.16 5.29 -4.64
C SER A 77 -12.36 4.91 -6.13
N LEU A 78 -11.44 4.15 -6.75
CA LEU A 78 -11.48 3.75 -8.17
C LEU A 78 -11.16 2.27 -8.43
#